data_AF-A0A0P8AJW4-F1
#
_entry.id   AF-A0A0P8AJW4-F1
#
_cell.length_a   1.000
_cell.length_b   1.000
_cell.length_c   1.000
_cell.angle_alpha   90.00
_cell.angle_beta   90.00
_cell.angle_gamma   90.00
#
_symmetry.space_group_name_H-M   'P 1'
#
loop_
_entity.id
_entity.type
_entity.pdbx_description
1 polymer ?
#
loop_
_entity_poly.entity_id
_entity_poly.type
_entity_poly.pdbx_seq_one_letter_code
_entity_poly.pdbx_strand_id
1 'polypeptide(L)'
;MDDRAEALDHRAFVARLAPEERARLTERSNAPGLRRLALHGGAILLVGAAIAGRVPGWPLLLPVQGVLLAFLFTLQHEATHQTPFASARLNEWVGHATGVLIVQPFGWFRHFHLAHHRHTNDPARDPELAAPRPEDWPAFLWHLSSLGYWRDKAAVLWTNASGRIEAPWLSARVRPRLRREARAMLAAYALGLTLMLTVAPWLFTAWLLPLAL
;
A
#
# COMPACT_ATOMS: atom_id res chain seq x y z
N MET A 1 23.59 17.56 -43.41
CA MET A 1 23.84 17.92 -42.00
C MET A 1 22.58 17.56 -41.24
N ASP A 2 22.44 16.29 -40.89
CA ASP A 2 21.27 15.76 -40.16
C ASP A 2 21.78 15.36 -38.78
N ASP A 3 21.78 16.33 -37.87
CA ASP A 3 22.33 16.21 -36.51
C ASP A 3 21.21 15.92 -35.51
N ARG A 4 20.32 14.99 -35.87
CA ARG A 4 19.40 14.39 -34.91
C ARG A 4 20.19 13.37 -34.11
N ALA A 5 20.81 13.82 -33.03
CA ALA A 5 21.32 12.94 -31.99
C ALA A 5 20.23 11.90 -31.67
N GLU A 6 20.50 10.65 -32.04
CA GLU A 6 19.60 9.53 -31.85
C GLU A 6 19.18 9.52 -30.38
N ALA A 7 17.89 9.77 -30.12
CA ALA A 7 17.39 9.92 -28.76
C ALA A 7 17.66 8.62 -28.00
N LEU A 8 18.63 8.66 -27.09
CA LEU A 8 19.02 7.50 -26.31
C LEU A 8 17.84 7.04 -25.47
N ASP A 9 17.34 5.85 -25.76
CA ASP A 9 16.37 5.19 -24.89
C ASP A 9 17.00 4.96 -23.50
N HIS A 10 16.18 5.06 -22.45
CA HIS A 10 16.59 4.86 -21.05
C HIS A 10 17.48 3.62 -20.81
N ARG A 11 17.26 2.50 -21.50
CA ARG A 11 18.08 1.29 -21.39
C ARG A 11 19.48 1.51 -21.95
N ALA A 12 19.58 2.14 -23.12
CA ALA A 12 20.86 2.49 -23.74
C ALA A 12 21.63 3.50 -22.88
N PHE A 13 20.94 4.46 -22.25
CA PHE A 13 21.54 5.39 -21.29
C PHE A 13 22.09 4.66 -20.05
N VAL A 14 21.28 3.84 -19.38
CA VAL A 14 21.69 3.09 -18.18
C VAL A 14 22.85 2.12 -18.50
N ALA A 15 22.86 1.51 -19.69
CA ALA A 15 23.92 0.63 -20.13
C ALA A 15 25.29 1.33 -20.27
N ARG A 16 25.33 2.65 -20.45
CA ARG A 16 26.56 3.45 -20.56
C ARG A 16 27.18 3.83 -19.20
N LEU A 17 26.42 3.74 -18.11
CA LEU A 17 26.95 4.07 -16.77
C LEU A 17 28.03 3.07 -16.36
N ALA A 18 29.13 3.52 -15.75
CA ALA A 18 30.12 2.61 -15.19
C ALA A 18 29.48 1.69 -14.11
N PRO A 19 29.94 0.45 -13.91
CA PRO A 19 29.39 -0.43 -12.89
C PRO A 19 29.38 0.18 -11.48
N GLU A 20 30.44 0.91 -11.12
CA GLU A 20 30.58 1.63 -9.85
C GLU A 20 29.55 2.75 -9.70
N GLU A 21 29.27 3.48 -10.79
CA GLU A 21 28.25 4.51 -10.84
C GLU A 21 26.86 3.92 -10.61
N ARG A 22 26.54 2.80 -11.28
CA ARG A 22 25.27 2.10 -11.10
C ARG A 22 25.11 1.58 -9.66
N ALA A 23 26.19 1.03 -9.09
CA ALA A 23 26.18 0.55 -7.72
C ALA A 23 25.91 1.70 -6.73
N ARG A 24 26.56 2.85 -6.91
CA ARG A 24 26.35 4.04 -6.08
C ARG A 24 24.94 4.60 -6.19
N LEU A 25 24.40 4.69 -7.41
CA LEU A 25 23.03 5.20 -7.65
C LEU A 25 21.93 4.26 -7.12
N THR A 26 22.23 2.99 -6.91
CA THR A 26 21.29 1.98 -6.40
C THR A 26 21.60 1.54 -4.97
N GLU A 27 22.57 2.19 -4.32
CA GLU A 27 22.94 1.89 -2.94
C GLU A 27 21.77 2.22 -2.01
N ARG A 28 21.36 1.21 -1.22
CA ARG A 28 20.28 1.35 -0.25
C ARG A 28 20.87 1.52 1.14
N SER A 29 20.25 2.36 1.96
CA SER A 29 20.61 2.57 3.36
C SER A 29 19.37 2.53 4.24
N ASN A 30 19.53 2.09 5.50
CA ASN A 30 18.40 2.02 6.44
C ASN A 30 18.08 3.38 7.06
N ALA A 31 19.07 4.26 7.24
CA ALA A 31 18.92 5.45 8.07
C ALA A 31 17.87 6.45 7.56
N PRO A 32 17.80 6.80 6.26
CA PRO A 32 16.75 7.70 5.76
C PRO A 32 15.36 7.10 5.90
N GLY A 33 15.20 5.81 5.59
CA GLY A 33 13.94 5.08 5.73
C GLY A 33 13.47 5.04 7.19
N LEU A 34 14.37 4.75 8.13
CA LEU A 34 14.06 4.70 9.56
C LEU A 34 13.64 6.06 10.11
N ARG A 35 14.32 7.15 9.69
CA ARG A 35 13.93 8.51 10.06
C ARG A 35 12.53 8.84 9.56
N ARG A 36 12.20 8.53 8.30
CA ARG A 36 10.87 8.79 7.72
C ARG A 36 9.79 7.95 8.41
N LEU A 37 10.07 6.67 8.68
CA LEU A 37 9.18 5.78 9.44
C LEU A 37 8.91 6.33 10.84
N ALA A 38 9.94 6.77 11.56
CA ALA A 38 9.80 7.34 12.89
C ALA A 38 8.99 8.64 12.89
N LEU A 39 9.23 9.55 11.94
CA LEU A 39 8.51 10.82 11.84
C LEU A 39 7.03 10.60 11.46
N HIS A 40 6.76 9.80 10.43
CA HIS A 40 5.40 9.55 9.97
C HIS A 40 4.61 8.70 10.97
N GLY A 41 5.21 7.63 11.49
CA GLY A 41 4.62 6.81 12.55
C GLY A 41 4.39 7.61 13.83
N GLY A 42 5.34 8.47 14.22
CA GLY A 42 5.20 9.39 15.34
C GLY A 42 4.04 10.36 15.16
N ALA A 43 3.86 10.92 13.95
CA ALA A 43 2.72 11.78 13.65
C ALA A 43 1.37 11.05 13.77
N ILE A 44 1.27 9.82 13.25
CA ILE A 44 0.06 8.97 13.37
C ILE A 44 -0.26 8.70 14.83
N LEU A 45 0.75 8.36 15.64
CA LEU A 45 0.57 8.09 17.06
C LEU A 45 0.17 9.35 17.85
N LEU A 46 0.79 10.49 17.54
CA LEU A 46 0.51 11.77 18.19
C LEU A 46 -0.92 12.24 17.91
N VAL A 47 -1.33 12.25 16.64
CA VAL A 47 -2.68 12.66 16.23
C VAL A 47 -3.72 11.65 16.72
N GLY A 48 -3.42 10.35 16.62
CA GLY A 48 -4.28 9.29 17.16
C GLY A 48 -4.48 9.40 18.68
N ALA A 49 -3.42 9.73 19.44
CA ALA A 49 -3.50 9.95 20.88
C ALA A 49 -4.33 11.20 21.22
N ALA A 50 -4.20 12.28 20.45
CA ALA A 50 -5.01 13.49 20.62
C ALA A 50 -6.51 13.21 20.37
N ILE A 51 -6.83 12.41 19.34
CA ILE A 51 -8.20 11.95 19.07
C ILE A 51 -8.72 11.06 20.22
N ALA A 52 -7.93 10.09 20.66
CA ALA A 52 -8.31 9.19 21.75
C ALA A 52 -8.53 9.94 23.07
N GLY A 53 -7.70 10.95 23.35
CA GLY A 53 -7.81 11.83 24.51
C GLY A 53 -8.90 12.90 24.41
N ARG A 54 -9.60 12.99 23.27
CA ARG A 54 -10.68 13.96 23.01
C ARG A 54 -10.27 15.41 23.30
N VAL A 55 -9.08 15.82 22.85
CA VAL A 55 -8.64 17.22 22.99
C VAL A 55 -9.65 18.19 22.37
N PRO A 56 -9.71 19.47 22.80
CA PRO A 56 -10.59 20.45 22.18
C PRO A 56 -10.42 20.49 20.66
N GLY A 57 -11.52 20.36 19.93
CA GLY A 57 -11.50 20.32 18.46
C GLY A 57 -11.05 18.99 17.83
N TRP A 58 -10.92 17.90 18.60
CA TRP A 58 -10.47 16.59 18.08
C TRP A 58 -11.20 16.09 16.80
N PRO A 59 -12.49 16.37 16.53
CA PRO A 59 -13.10 15.92 15.27
C PRO A 59 -12.42 16.49 14.03
N LEU A 60 -11.80 17.68 14.14
CA LEU A 60 -11.03 18.30 13.05
C LEU A 60 -9.73 17.55 12.75
N LEU A 61 -9.27 16.71 13.68
CA LEU A 61 -8.09 15.85 13.49
C LEU A 61 -8.40 14.57 12.72
N LEU A 62 -9.67 14.18 12.57
CA LEU A 62 -10.07 12.99 11.82
C LEU A 62 -9.56 12.99 10.36
N PRO A 63 -9.78 14.04 9.54
CA PRO A 63 -9.24 14.07 8.18
C PRO A 63 -7.71 14.08 8.15
N VAL A 64 -7.05 14.74 9.11
CA VAL A 64 -5.58 14.73 9.23
C VAL A 64 -5.07 13.32 9.49
N GLN A 65 -5.70 12.61 10.44
CA GLN A 65 -5.38 11.22 10.74
C GLN A 65 -5.66 10.30 9.55
N GLY A 66 -6.76 10.53 8.82
CA GLY A 66 -7.11 9.80 7.61
C GLY A 66 -6.04 9.91 6.53
N VAL A 67 -5.59 11.14 6.23
CA VAL A 67 -4.48 11.38 5.31
C VAL A 67 -3.20 10.70 5.78
N LEU A 68 -2.83 10.83 7.06
CA LEU A 68 -1.63 10.18 7.60
C LEU A 68 -1.68 8.65 7.46
N LEU A 69 -2.83 8.03 7.73
CA LEU A 69 -3.03 6.59 7.58
C LEU A 69 -3.03 6.17 6.10
N ALA A 70 -3.72 6.90 5.22
CA ALA A 70 -3.76 6.62 3.79
C ALA A 70 -2.35 6.66 3.17
N PHE A 71 -1.51 7.61 3.60
CA PHE A 71 -0.14 7.74 3.12
C PHE A 71 0.78 6.58 3.54
N LEU A 72 0.39 5.70 4.49
CA LEU A 72 1.10 4.44 4.73
C LEU A 72 1.17 3.57 3.46
N PHE A 73 0.24 3.76 2.52
CA PHE A 73 0.30 3.14 1.19
C PHE A 73 1.61 3.45 0.47
N THR A 74 2.12 4.69 0.55
CA THR A 74 3.37 5.07 -0.11
C THR A 74 4.55 4.26 0.42
N LEU A 75 4.61 4.04 1.73
CA LEU A 75 5.63 3.22 2.37
C LEU A 75 5.48 1.74 1.98
N GLN A 76 4.24 1.23 1.94
CA GLN A 76 3.95 -0.14 1.49
C GLN A 76 4.31 -0.36 0.01
N HIS A 77 4.07 0.64 -0.84
CA HIS A 77 4.43 0.68 -2.24
C HIS A 77 5.95 0.57 -2.41
N GLU A 78 6.72 1.45 -1.76
CA GLU A 78 8.17 1.38 -1.83
C GLU A 78 8.71 0.06 -1.23
N ALA A 79 8.12 -0.44 -0.14
CA ALA A 79 8.49 -1.74 0.43
C ALA A 79 8.26 -2.92 -0.55
N THR A 80 7.31 -2.80 -1.48
CA THR A 80 7.10 -3.77 -2.57
C THR A 80 8.35 -3.87 -3.45
N HIS A 81 9.00 -2.74 -3.70
CA HIS A 81 10.24 -2.63 -4.47
C HIS A 81 11.51 -2.86 -3.66
N GLN A 82 11.39 -3.04 -2.33
CA GLN A 82 12.52 -3.24 -1.41
C GLN A 82 13.52 -2.07 -1.40
N THR A 83 13.02 -0.86 -1.63
CA THR A 83 13.81 0.39 -1.73
C THR A 83 13.92 1.21 -0.43
N PRO A 84 12.95 1.22 0.52
CA PRO A 84 13.03 2.05 1.73
C PRO A 84 14.21 1.72 2.64
N PHE A 85 14.60 0.45 2.69
CA PHE A 85 15.62 -0.07 3.60
C PHE A 85 16.60 -0.96 2.85
N ALA A 86 17.87 -0.96 3.28
CA ALA A 86 18.86 -1.95 2.86
C ALA A 86 18.47 -3.37 3.33
N SER A 87 17.80 -3.47 4.48
CA SER A 87 17.33 -4.74 5.03
C SER A 87 16.03 -5.22 4.36
N ALA A 88 16.11 -6.31 3.59
CA ALA A 88 14.94 -6.95 2.99
C ALA A 88 13.89 -7.37 4.04
N ARG A 89 14.35 -7.88 5.20
CA ARG A 89 13.45 -8.26 6.31
C ARG A 89 12.68 -7.05 6.85
N LEU A 90 13.33 -5.89 6.95
CA LEU A 90 12.68 -4.68 7.43
C LEU A 90 11.62 -4.18 6.43
N ASN A 91 11.91 -4.23 5.13
CA ASN A 91 10.91 -3.96 4.10
C ASN A 91 9.71 -4.91 4.20
N GLU A 92 9.93 -6.22 4.41
CA GLU A 92 8.84 -7.18 4.60
C GLU A 92 7.97 -6.84 5.81
N TRP A 93 8.59 -6.59 6.97
CA TRP A 93 7.86 -6.29 8.20
C TRP A 93 7.05 -5.01 8.08
N VAL A 94 7.65 -3.94 7.59
CA VAL A 94 6.98 -2.65 7.41
C VAL A 94 5.87 -2.75 6.37
N GLY A 95 6.10 -3.45 5.25
CA GLY A 95 5.09 -3.68 4.23
C GLY A 95 3.87 -4.45 4.76
N HIS A 96 4.08 -5.52 5.53
CA HIS A 96 2.97 -6.25 6.16
C HIS A 96 2.26 -5.43 7.25
N ALA A 97 3.00 -4.69 8.08
CA ALA A 97 2.41 -3.87 9.15
C ALA A 97 1.53 -2.73 8.57
N THR A 98 2.05 -1.98 7.60
CA THR A 98 1.28 -0.97 6.87
C THR A 98 0.08 -1.56 6.15
N GLY A 99 0.25 -2.72 5.52
CA GLY A 99 -0.84 -3.46 4.88
C GLY A 99 -1.99 -3.83 5.82
N VAL A 100 -1.71 -4.19 7.07
CA VAL A 100 -2.76 -4.39 8.09
C VAL A 100 -3.48 -3.08 8.38
N LEU A 101 -2.73 -1.99 8.60
CA LEU A 101 -3.29 -0.68 8.96
C LEU A 101 -4.18 -0.08 7.88
N ILE A 102 -3.91 -0.36 6.59
CA ILE A 102 -4.68 0.20 5.46
C ILE A 102 -5.54 -0.83 4.70
N VAL A 103 -5.72 -2.01 5.27
CA VAL A 103 -6.52 -3.11 4.69
C VAL A 103 -6.06 -3.45 3.27
N GLN A 104 -4.75 -3.63 3.10
CA GLN A 104 -4.11 -3.99 1.83
C GLN A 104 -3.13 -5.15 2.06
N PRO A 105 -3.49 -6.41 1.74
CA PRO A 105 -2.57 -7.53 1.88
C PRO A 105 -1.29 -7.29 1.06
N PHE A 106 -0.16 -7.20 1.74
CA PHE A 106 1.11 -6.75 1.16
C PHE A 106 1.65 -7.72 0.12
N GLY A 107 1.58 -9.02 0.37
CA GLY A 107 2.00 -10.04 -0.60
C GLY A 107 1.16 -10.00 -1.88
N TRP A 108 -0.17 -9.88 -1.74
CA TRP A 108 -1.06 -9.78 -2.89
C TRP A 108 -0.79 -8.50 -3.67
N PHE A 109 -0.72 -7.36 -2.98
CA PHE A 109 -0.47 -6.06 -3.59
C PHE A 109 0.85 -6.03 -4.33
N ARG A 110 1.90 -6.61 -3.76
CA ARG A 110 3.21 -6.70 -4.41
C ARG A 110 3.16 -7.42 -5.74
N HIS A 111 2.48 -8.57 -5.81
CA HIS A 111 2.36 -9.28 -7.07
C HIS A 111 1.50 -8.52 -8.08
N PHE A 112 0.41 -7.88 -7.62
CA PHE A 112 -0.45 -7.03 -8.46
C PHE A 112 0.36 -5.88 -9.06
N HIS A 113 1.09 -5.18 -8.20
CA HIS A 113 1.82 -3.97 -8.54
C HIS A 113 3.04 -4.25 -9.43
N LEU A 114 3.78 -5.33 -9.18
CA LEU A 114 4.88 -5.76 -10.07
C LEU A 114 4.36 -6.23 -11.43
N ALA A 115 3.16 -6.82 -11.50
CA ALA A 115 2.53 -7.17 -12.77
C ALA A 115 2.10 -5.91 -13.54
N HIS A 116 1.51 -4.92 -12.85
CA HIS A 116 1.25 -3.60 -13.40
C HIS A 116 2.53 -2.98 -13.97
N HIS A 117 3.63 -2.87 -13.21
CA HIS A 117 4.88 -2.29 -13.72
C HIS A 117 5.48 -3.04 -14.91
N ARG A 118 5.27 -4.36 -15.00
CA ARG A 118 5.74 -5.16 -16.13
C ARG A 118 4.92 -4.90 -17.40
N HIS A 119 3.64 -4.57 -17.25
CA HIS A 119 2.66 -4.49 -18.31
C HIS A 119 1.93 -3.14 -18.33
N THR A 120 2.57 -2.08 -17.85
CA THR A 120 1.93 -0.77 -17.66
C THR A 120 1.26 -0.30 -18.94
N ASN A 121 -0.01 0.08 -18.85
CA ASN A 121 -0.85 0.54 -19.97
C ASN A 121 -1.12 -0.52 -21.06
N ASP A 122 -0.84 -1.81 -20.81
CA ASP A 122 -1.27 -2.89 -21.70
C ASP A 122 -2.71 -3.30 -21.35
N PRO A 123 -3.70 -3.05 -22.22
CA PRO A 123 -5.11 -3.31 -21.90
C PRO A 123 -5.43 -4.77 -21.59
N ALA A 124 -4.62 -5.72 -22.07
CA ALA A 124 -4.85 -7.14 -21.89
C ALA A 124 -4.10 -7.73 -20.67
N ARG A 125 -3.05 -7.06 -20.19
CA ARG A 125 -2.12 -7.62 -19.19
C ARG A 125 -1.94 -6.76 -17.95
N ASP A 126 -2.27 -5.48 -18.00
CA ASP A 126 -2.23 -4.60 -16.85
C ASP A 126 -3.41 -4.88 -15.90
N PRO A 127 -3.17 -5.40 -14.68
CA PRO A 127 -4.26 -5.68 -13.76
C PRO A 127 -4.94 -4.42 -13.22
N GLU A 128 -4.32 -3.24 -13.33
CA GLU A 128 -4.94 -1.96 -12.94
C GLU A 128 -6.07 -1.57 -13.89
N LEU A 129 -5.99 -1.96 -15.16
CA LEU A 129 -6.99 -1.65 -16.19
C LEU A 129 -8.18 -2.61 -16.19
N ALA A 130 -8.23 -3.58 -15.27
CA ALA A 130 -9.32 -4.56 -15.19
C ALA A 130 -10.67 -3.92 -14.81
N ALA A 131 -10.66 -2.78 -14.11
CA ALA A 131 -11.84 -1.99 -13.83
C ALA A 131 -11.95 -0.83 -14.82
N PRO A 132 -13.14 -0.60 -15.44
CA PRO A 132 -13.32 0.52 -16.34
C PRO A 132 -13.20 1.85 -15.59
N ARG A 133 -12.73 2.87 -16.29
CA ARG A 133 -12.73 4.25 -15.78
C ARG A 133 -14.17 4.76 -15.70
N PRO A 134 -14.52 5.62 -14.73
CA PRO A 134 -15.84 6.24 -14.72
C PRO A 134 -16.01 7.13 -15.97
N GLU A 135 -17.07 6.89 -16.74
CA GLU A 135 -17.36 7.62 -18.00
C GLU A 135 -18.48 8.66 -17.83
N ASP A 136 -19.17 8.66 -16.70
CA ASP A 136 -20.26 9.59 -16.38
C ASP A 136 -20.22 10.08 -14.92
N TRP A 137 -21.07 11.07 -14.62
CA TRP A 137 -21.16 11.67 -13.28
C TRP A 137 -21.56 10.68 -12.18
N PRO A 138 -22.58 9.81 -12.37
CA PRO A 138 -22.90 8.79 -11.36
C PRO A 138 -21.73 7.85 -11.04
N ALA A 139 -21.02 7.34 -12.05
CA ALA A 139 -19.86 6.49 -11.85
C ALA A 139 -18.71 7.24 -11.17
N PHE A 140 -18.51 8.51 -11.53
CA PHE A 140 -17.51 9.38 -10.89
C PHE A 140 -17.84 9.64 -9.41
N LEU A 141 -19.09 9.96 -9.07
CA LEU A 141 -19.53 10.16 -7.69
C LEU A 141 -19.42 8.88 -6.86
N TRP A 142 -19.76 7.72 -7.45
CA TRP A 142 -19.54 6.42 -6.82
C TRP A 142 -18.05 6.17 -6.54
N HIS A 143 -17.18 6.46 -7.51
CA HIS A 143 -15.73 6.34 -7.34
C HIS A 143 -15.21 7.26 -6.24
N LEU A 144 -15.64 8.53 -6.24
CA LEU A 144 -15.24 9.53 -5.25
C LEU A 144 -15.71 9.20 -3.82
N SER A 145 -16.84 8.49 -3.67
CA SER A 145 -17.36 8.09 -2.36
C SER A 145 -16.46 7.10 -1.60
N SER A 146 -15.50 6.45 -2.27
CA SER A 146 -14.67 5.36 -1.77
C SER A 146 -15.40 4.08 -1.33
N LEU A 147 -16.73 4.02 -1.41
CA LEU A 147 -17.50 2.82 -1.04
C LEU A 147 -17.11 1.59 -1.88
N GLY A 148 -16.93 1.79 -3.19
CA GLY A 148 -16.42 0.74 -4.08
C GLY A 148 -15.02 0.27 -3.70
N TYR A 149 -14.13 1.21 -3.36
CA TYR A 149 -12.76 0.90 -2.92
C TYR A 149 -12.73 0.02 -1.67
N TRP A 150 -13.55 0.33 -0.66
CA TRP A 150 -13.65 -0.48 0.56
C TRP A 150 -14.26 -1.85 0.31
N ARG A 151 -15.30 -1.93 -0.54
CA ARG A 151 -15.88 -3.20 -0.99
C ARG A 151 -14.81 -4.07 -1.67
N ASP A 152 -14.02 -3.50 -2.57
CA ASP A 152 -13.02 -4.23 -3.35
C ASP A 152 -11.88 -4.72 -2.47
N LYS A 153 -11.42 -3.93 -1.49
CA LYS A 153 -10.46 -4.39 -0.47
C LYS A 153 -10.98 -5.56 0.35
N ALA A 154 -12.22 -5.48 0.83
CA ALA A 154 -12.84 -6.56 1.57
C ALA A 154 -12.97 -7.82 0.70
N ALA A 155 -13.34 -7.66 -0.57
CA ALA A 155 -13.44 -8.75 -1.53
C ALA A 155 -12.08 -9.41 -1.80
N VAL A 156 -11.01 -8.63 -2.00
CA VAL A 156 -9.63 -9.13 -2.17
C VAL A 156 -9.19 -9.92 -0.93
N LEU A 157 -9.40 -9.36 0.26
CA LEU A 157 -9.03 -10.01 1.51
C LEU A 157 -9.76 -11.35 1.69
N TRP A 158 -11.08 -11.36 1.46
CA TRP A 158 -11.90 -12.56 1.57
C TRP A 158 -11.55 -13.63 0.51
N THR A 159 -11.37 -13.21 -0.73
CA THR A 159 -10.98 -14.09 -1.85
C THR A 159 -9.63 -14.75 -1.56
N ASN A 160 -8.65 -13.97 -1.08
CA ASN A 160 -7.36 -14.49 -0.66
C ASN A 160 -7.48 -15.47 0.52
N ALA A 161 -8.25 -15.13 1.56
CA ALA A 161 -8.42 -15.99 2.74
C ALA A 161 -9.14 -17.32 2.44
N SER A 162 -10.14 -17.27 1.56
CA SER A 162 -10.88 -18.44 1.10
C SER A 162 -10.05 -19.34 0.18
N GLY A 163 -9.06 -18.76 -0.52
CA GLY A 163 -8.17 -19.45 -1.44
C GLY A 163 -8.66 -19.47 -2.89
N ARG A 164 -9.73 -18.74 -3.20
CA ARG A 164 -10.32 -18.62 -4.56
C ARG A 164 -9.60 -17.56 -5.39
N ILE A 165 -8.27 -17.52 -5.32
CA ILE A 165 -7.48 -16.46 -5.94
C ILE A 165 -7.42 -16.71 -7.44
N GLU A 166 -8.26 -16.01 -8.20
CA GLU A 166 -8.28 -16.05 -9.67
C GLU A 166 -7.62 -14.78 -10.21
N ALA A 167 -6.30 -14.82 -10.44
CA ALA A 167 -5.59 -13.72 -11.07
C ALA A 167 -4.59 -14.26 -12.12
N PRO A 168 -4.70 -13.86 -13.41
CA PRO A 168 -3.83 -14.35 -14.49
C PRO A 168 -2.34 -14.05 -14.26
N TRP A 169 -2.04 -12.97 -13.55
CA TRP A 169 -0.69 -12.54 -13.21
C TRP A 169 -0.09 -13.26 -11.99
N LEU A 170 -0.84 -14.12 -11.29
CA LEU A 170 -0.37 -14.88 -10.13
C LEU A 170 -0.02 -16.33 -10.46
N SER A 171 1.24 -16.69 -10.21
CA SER A 171 1.66 -18.09 -10.23
C SER A 171 0.95 -18.92 -9.14
N ALA A 172 0.70 -20.20 -9.41
CA ALA A 172 0.07 -21.10 -8.42
C ALA A 172 0.91 -21.25 -7.14
N ARG A 173 2.25 -21.15 -7.25
CA ARG A 173 3.20 -21.35 -6.14
C ARG A 173 3.04 -20.33 -5.01
N VAL A 174 2.60 -19.10 -5.30
CA VAL A 174 2.50 -18.04 -4.28
C VAL A 174 1.16 -18.05 -3.54
N ARG A 175 0.11 -18.66 -4.11
CA ARG A 175 -1.26 -18.64 -3.58
C ARG A 175 -1.37 -19.14 -2.13
N PRO A 176 -0.67 -20.22 -1.70
CA PRO A 176 -0.71 -20.64 -0.30
C PRO A 176 -0.18 -19.59 0.68
N ARG A 177 0.83 -18.80 0.29
CA ARG A 177 1.38 -17.72 1.12
C ARG A 177 0.38 -16.57 1.24
N LEU A 178 -0.24 -16.18 0.13
CA LEU A 178 -1.27 -15.12 0.12
C LEU A 178 -2.50 -15.50 0.95
N ARG A 179 -2.90 -16.76 0.91
CA ARG A 179 -3.98 -17.28 1.76
C ARG A 179 -3.66 -17.20 3.24
N ARG A 180 -2.43 -17.58 3.64
CA ARG A 180 -1.99 -17.47 5.04
C ARG A 180 -1.92 -16.01 5.50
N GLU A 181 -1.40 -15.12 4.67
CA GLU A 181 -1.37 -13.68 4.94
C GLU A 181 -2.78 -13.12 5.17
N ALA A 182 -3.71 -13.36 4.26
CA ALA A 182 -5.08 -12.86 4.38
C ALA A 182 -5.79 -13.40 5.63
N ARG A 183 -5.56 -14.68 5.99
CA ARG A 183 -6.08 -15.27 7.24
C ARG A 183 -5.45 -14.63 8.48
N ALA A 184 -4.16 -14.35 8.47
CA ALA A 184 -3.49 -13.66 9.56
C ALA A 184 -4.02 -12.23 9.74
N MET A 185 -4.27 -11.52 8.63
CA MET A 185 -4.92 -10.20 8.66
C MET A 185 -6.34 -10.27 9.23
N LEU A 186 -7.16 -11.24 8.80
CA LEU A 186 -8.50 -11.46 9.38
C LEU A 186 -8.45 -11.74 10.89
N ALA A 187 -7.49 -12.53 11.35
CA ALA A 187 -7.29 -12.76 12.78
C ALA A 187 -6.89 -11.47 13.52
N ALA A 188 -6.00 -10.66 12.93
CA ALA A 188 -5.65 -9.35 13.48
C ALA A 188 -6.85 -8.39 13.54
N TYR A 189 -7.74 -8.41 12.54
CA TYR A 189 -8.96 -7.61 12.55
C TYR A 189 -10.00 -8.12 13.54
N ALA A 190 -10.14 -9.43 13.72
CA ALA A 190 -11.00 -10.01 14.77
C ALA A 190 -10.51 -9.63 16.17
N LEU A 191 -9.18 -9.63 16.39
CA LEU A 191 -8.58 -9.13 17.62
C LEU A 191 -8.84 -7.63 17.79
N GLY A 192 -8.59 -6.84 16.74
CA GLY A 192 -8.84 -5.38 16.74
C GLY A 192 -10.29 -5.04 17.08
N LEU A 193 -11.25 -5.76 16.48
CA LEU A 193 -12.68 -5.61 16.77
C LEU A 193 -13.00 -5.97 18.22
N THR A 194 -12.46 -7.09 18.72
CA THR A 194 -12.63 -7.47 20.13
C THR A 194 -12.11 -6.38 21.06
N LEU A 195 -10.92 -5.84 20.79
CA LEU A 195 -10.35 -4.74 21.57
C LEU A 195 -11.23 -3.48 21.51
N MET A 196 -11.73 -3.10 20.34
CA MET A 196 -12.63 -1.96 20.15
C MET A 196 -13.92 -2.11 20.98
N LEU A 197 -14.48 -3.31 21.05
CA LEU A 197 -15.73 -3.56 21.76
C LEU A 197 -15.58 -3.71 23.28
N THR A 198 -14.35 -3.90 23.79
CA THR A 198 -14.12 -4.27 25.19
C THR A 198 -13.21 -3.32 25.96
N VAL A 199 -12.02 -3.02 25.44
CA VAL A 199 -10.94 -2.35 26.20
C VAL A 199 -10.55 -1.00 25.60
N ALA A 200 -10.63 -0.87 24.28
CA ALA A 200 -10.07 0.27 23.54
C ALA A 200 -11.03 0.77 22.44
N PRO A 201 -12.24 1.26 22.79
CA PRO A 201 -13.20 1.79 21.81
C PRO A 201 -12.66 2.98 21.01
N TRP A 202 -11.68 3.71 21.56
CA TRP A 202 -10.98 4.79 20.87
C TRP A 202 -10.21 4.31 19.62
N LEU A 203 -9.90 3.02 19.48
CA LEU A 203 -9.32 2.48 18.24
C LEU A 203 -10.24 2.71 17.03
N PHE A 204 -11.56 2.73 17.23
CA PHE A 204 -12.48 3.05 16.15
C PHE A 204 -12.26 4.50 15.66
N THR A 205 -12.23 5.46 16.57
CA THR A 205 -12.11 6.89 16.21
C THR A 205 -10.68 7.30 15.83
N ALA A 206 -9.65 6.61 16.32
CA ALA A 206 -8.25 6.93 16.02
C ALA A 206 -7.69 6.16 14.80
N TRP A 207 -8.37 5.10 14.34
CA TRP A 207 -7.92 4.27 13.22
C TRP A 207 -8.98 4.03 12.15
N LEU A 208 -10.06 3.30 12.43
CA LEU A 208 -10.99 2.86 11.38
C LEU A 208 -11.83 4.00 10.79
N LEU A 209 -12.42 4.84 11.65
CA LEU A 209 -13.20 6.00 11.22
C LEU A 209 -12.38 6.95 10.34
N PRO A 210 -11.21 7.48 10.76
CA PRO A 210 -10.45 8.41 9.93
C PRO A 210 -9.92 7.77 8.65
N LEU A 211 -9.60 6.47 8.67
CA LEU A 211 -9.20 5.76 7.46
C LEU A 211 -10.35 5.66 6.43
N ALA A 212 -11.60 5.60 6.88
CA ALA A 212 -12.79 5.44 6.03
C ALA A 212 -13.38 6.78 5.51
N LEU A 213 -12.90 7.91 6.01
CA LEU A 213 -13.26 9.26 5.56
C LEU A 213 -12.43 9.68 4.35
#